data_AF-A0A914R6X6-F1
#
_entry.id   AF-A0A914R6X6-F1
#
_cell.length_a   1.000
_cell.length_b   1.000
_cell.length_c   1.000
_cell.angle_alpha   90.00
_cell.angle_beta   90.00
_cell.angle_gamma   90.00
#
_symmetry.space_group_name_H-M   'P 1'
#
loop_
_entity.id
_entity.type
_entity.pdbx_description
1 polymer ?
#
loop_
_entity_poly.entity_id
_entity_poly.type
_entity_poly.pdbx_seq_one_letter_code
_entity_poly.pdbx_strand_id
1 'polypeptide(L)'
;ISTIRRFWPEQLIIAYDLGVDEATARIVREQSNIQYREFKFHDYPSYMQRLLDFRWNTALRDKREAITANESDWDQMQWLENIRECRKSTYLLHGYTGHGIFAVTHSNTYIYIPTNFNEIKKPKAKMYEAGIAFAVRTAETMENIVKWYVLCALEEGCMGGNYSHSCHFSESGDRFGMSNEYYCDRR
;
A
#
# COMPACT_ATOMS: atom_id res chain seq x y z
N ILE A 1 -15.83 2.53 4.30
CA ILE A 1 -17.15 1.95 3.92
C ILE A 1 -18.12 3.01 3.40
N SER A 2 -18.38 4.09 4.14
CA SER A 2 -19.30 5.17 3.73
C SER A 2 -19.01 5.74 2.33
N THR A 3 -17.74 6.03 2.03
CA THR A 3 -17.32 6.53 0.70
C THR A 3 -17.63 5.55 -0.42
N ILE A 4 -17.34 4.25 -0.23
CA ILE A 4 -17.63 3.22 -1.23
C ILE A 4 -19.14 3.18 -1.50
N ARG A 5 -19.97 3.19 -0.46
CA ARG A 5 -21.44 3.20 -0.62
C ARG A 5 -21.97 4.42 -1.36
N ARG A 6 -21.34 5.59 -1.18
CA ARG A 6 -21.75 6.82 -1.86
C ARG A 6 -21.52 6.75 -3.37
N PHE A 7 -20.40 6.18 -3.81
CA PHE A 7 -19.99 6.18 -5.21
C PHE A 7 -20.23 4.85 -5.94
N TRP A 8 -20.35 3.74 -5.21
CA TRP A 8 -20.65 2.39 -5.70
C TRP A 8 -21.66 1.68 -4.77
N PRO A 9 -22.92 2.13 -4.75
CA PRO A 9 -23.92 1.67 -3.77
C PRO A 9 -24.25 0.18 -3.84
N GLU A 10 -24.11 -0.42 -5.01
CA GLU A 10 -24.41 -1.84 -5.27
C GLU A 10 -23.21 -2.77 -5.08
N GLN A 11 -22.03 -2.22 -4.80
CA GLN A 11 -20.80 -3.00 -4.70
C GLN A 11 -20.81 -3.86 -3.42
N LEU A 12 -20.63 -5.17 -3.58
CA LEU A 12 -20.36 -6.06 -2.46
C LEU A 12 -19.00 -5.71 -1.85
N ILE A 13 -18.99 -5.46 -0.54
CA ILE A 13 -17.78 -5.23 0.26
C ILE A 13 -17.44 -6.52 1.01
N ILE A 14 -16.22 -7.04 0.86
CA ILE A 14 -15.74 -8.15 1.66
C ILE A 14 -14.85 -7.57 2.76
N ALA A 15 -15.25 -7.74 4.02
CA ALA A 15 -14.52 -7.27 5.18
C ALA A 15 -13.87 -8.45 5.90
N TYR A 16 -12.52 -8.49 5.91
CA TYR A 16 -11.78 -9.47 6.67
C TYR A 16 -11.50 -8.96 8.08
N ASP A 17 -11.89 -9.74 9.08
CA ASP A 17 -11.61 -9.48 10.49
C ASP A 17 -10.20 -9.92 10.85
N LEU A 18 -9.38 -8.98 11.29
CA LEU A 18 -8.02 -9.19 11.76
C LEU A 18 -7.93 -9.26 13.30
N GLY A 19 -9.06 -9.30 14.00
CA GLY A 19 -9.15 -9.32 15.47
C GLY A 19 -9.79 -8.08 16.07
N VAL A 20 -10.83 -7.51 15.44
CA VAL A 20 -11.63 -6.43 16.03
C VAL A 20 -12.46 -6.95 17.22
N ASP A 21 -12.81 -6.07 18.15
CA ASP A 21 -13.69 -6.44 19.26
C ASP A 21 -15.11 -6.80 18.79
N GLU A 22 -15.81 -7.62 19.56
CA GLU A 22 -17.12 -8.16 19.16
C GLU A 22 -18.20 -7.06 19.01
N ALA A 23 -18.09 -5.93 19.71
CA ALA A 23 -19.04 -4.83 19.53
C ALA A 23 -18.85 -4.17 18.15
N THR A 24 -17.60 -3.92 17.76
CA THR A 24 -17.25 -3.43 16.41
C THR A 24 -17.61 -4.45 15.34
N ALA A 25 -17.29 -5.73 15.55
CA ALA A 25 -17.59 -6.80 14.61
C ALA A 25 -19.09 -6.89 14.30
N ARG A 26 -19.95 -6.83 15.33
CA ARG A 26 -21.41 -6.84 15.18
C ARG A 26 -21.89 -5.69 14.30
N ILE A 27 -21.40 -4.48 14.53
CA ILE A 27 -21.76 -3.29 13.72
C ILE A 27 -21.41 -3.49 12.23
N VAL A 28 -20.27 -4.13 11.93
CA VAL A 28 -19.86 -4.39 10.55
C VAL A 28 -20.66 -5.54 9.92
N ARG A 29 -21.03 -6.57 10.70
CA ARG A 29 -21.84 -7.71 10.21
C ARG A 29 -23.27 -7.32 9.87
N GLU A 30 -23.87 -6.41 10.63
CA GLU A 30 -25.27 -5.95 10.45
C GLU A 30 -25.46 -5.02 9.23
N GLN A 31 -24.36 -4.64 8.59
CA GLN A 31 -24.36 -3.70 7.49
C GLN A 31 -24.74 -4.37 6.16
N SER A 32 -25.63 -3.74 5.40
CA SER A 32 -26.04 -4.22 4.07
C SER A 32 -24.88 -4.22 3.06
N ASN A 33 -24.90 -5.18 2.13
CA ASN A 33 -23.89 -5.36 1.09
C ASN A 33 -22.46 -5.54 1.62
N ILE A 34 -22.33 -6.03 2.86
CA ILE A 34 -21.05 -6.45 3.45
C ILE A 34 -21.06 -7.97 3.66
N GLN A 35 -20.02 -8.63 3.18
CA GLN A 35 -19.68 -10.00 3.54
C GLN A 35 -18.52 -9.96 4.54
N TYR A 36 -18.85 -10.17 5.81
CA TYR A 36 -17.87 -10.27 6.89
C TYR A 36 -17.23 -11.67 6.91
N ARG A 37 -15.92 -11.74 7.08
CA ARG A 37 -15.14 -12.99 7.11
C ARG A 37 -14.05 -12.91 8.17
N GLU A 38 -13.88 -13.95 8.97
CA GLU A 38 -12.71 -14.05 9.83
C GLU A 38 -11.46 -14.34 9.00
N PHE A 39 -10.35 -13.65 9.31
CA PHE A 39 -9.06 -13.96 8.71
C PHE A 39 -8.44 -15.17 9.43
N LYS A 40 -8.28 -16.27 8.70
CA LYS A 40 -7.77 -17.54 9.25
C LYS A 40 -6.25 -17.50 9.42
N PHE A 41 -5.75 -16.82 10.44
CA PHE A 41 -4.29 -16.73 10.70
C PHE A 41 -3.60 -18.09 10.82
N HIS A 42 -4.32 -19.14 11.23
CA HIS A 42 -3.76 -20.49 11.35
C HIS A 42 -3.37 -21.12 10.00
N ASP A 43 -3.92 -20.63 8.88
CA ASP A 43 -3.57 -21.08 7.53
C ASP A 43 -2.28 -20.43 7.01
N TYR A 44 -1.71 -19.50 7.76
CA TYR A 44 -0.55 -18.70 7.39
C TYR A 44 0.60 -18.87 8.37
N PRO A 45 1.84 -18.51 7.97
CA PRO A 45 2.97 -18.51 8.88
C PRO A 45 2.70 -17.66 10.14
N SER A 46 3.21 -18.10 11.29
CA SER A 46 2.91 -17.49 12.59
C SER A 46 3.22 -15.99 12.65
N TYR A 47 4.24 -15.53 11.92
CA TYR A 47 4.58 -14.10 11.83
C TYR A 47 3.49 -13.23 11.20
N MET A 48 2.56 -13.79 10.43
CA MET A 48 1.45 -13.03 9.86
C MET A 48 0.49 -12.50 10.93
N GLN A 49 0.55 -13.03 12.16
CA GLN A 49 -0.22 -12.53 13.30
C GLN A 49 0.32 -11.19 13.86
N ARG A 50 1.52 -10.75 13.43
CA ARG A 50 2.11 -9.47 13.86
C ARG A 50 1.50 -8.30 13.09
N LEU A 51 0.34 -7.83 13.52
CA LEU A 51 -0.44 -6.76 12.86
C LEU A 51 0.21 -5.37 12.84
N LEU A 52 1.30 -5.18 13.59
CA LEU A 52 2.05 -3.92 13.62
C LEU A 52 3.22 -3.88 12.61
N ASP A 53 3.53 -5.01 11.98
CA ASP A 53 4.55 -5.07 10.91
C ASP A 53 4.06 -4.32 9.66
N PHE A 54 4.98 -3.87 8.81
CA PHE A 54 4.67 -3.13 7.58
C PHE A 54 3.70 -3.86 6.63
N ARG A 55 3.55 -5.18 6.76
CA ARG A 55 2.57 -5.99 6.04
C ARG A 55 1.12 -5.56 6.27
N TRP A 56 0.84 -5.01 7.44
CA TRP A 56 -0.52 -4.73 7.92
C TRP A 56 -0.77 -3.27 8.28
N ASN A 57 0.27 -2.44 8.36
CA ASN A 57 0.22 -1.17 9.08
C ASN A 57 -0.69 -0.11 8.43
N THR A 58 -1.96 -0.12 8.85
CA THR A 58 -2.98 0.89 8.54
C THR A 58 -2.96 2.07 9.52
N ALA A 59 -2.41 1.90 10.72
CA ALA A 59 -2.43 2.91 11.79
C ALA A 59 -1.58 4.15 11.48
N LEU A 60 -0.45 3.98 10.79
CA LEU A 60 0.36 5.12 10.32
C LEU A 60 -0.36 5.92 9.21
N ARG A 61 -1.18 5.26 8.38
CA ARG A 61 -1.97 5.92 7.35
C ARG A 61 -2.99 6.87 7.98
N ASP A 62 -3.81 6.36 8.91
CA ASP A 62 -4.88 7.15 9.52
C ASP A 62 -4.34 8.41 10.22
N LYS A 63 -3.16 8.30 10.86
CA LYS A 63 -2.48 9.47 11.45
C LYS A 63 -2.01 10.48 10.41
N ARG A 64 -1.51 10.04 9.25
CA ARG A 64 -1.05 10.93 8.17
C ARG A 64 -2.22 11.59 7.45
N GLU A 65 -3.29 10.84 7.15
CA GLU A 65 -4.50 11.38 6.51
C GLU A 65 -5.15 12.48 7.37
N ALA A 66 -5.07 12.38 8.71
CA ALA A 66 -5.61 13.40 9.60
C ALA A 66 -4.85 14.74 9.56
N ILE A 67 -3.58 14.75 9.13
CA ILE A 67 -2.70 15.95 9.17
C ILE A 67 -2.29 16.45 7.78
N THR A 68 -2.43 15.62 6.74
CA THR A 68 -2.00 15.95 5.38
C THR A 68 -3.19 16.48 4.61
N ALA A 69 -3.09 17.71 4.08
CA ALA A 69 -4.08 18.17 3.12
C ALA A 69 -4.02 17.28 1.88
N ASN A 70 -5.14 16.66 1.51
CA ASN A 70 -5.23 15.93 0.24
C ASN A 70 -4.87 16.88 -0.90
N GLU A 71 -4.06 16.41 -1.87
CA GLU A 71 -3.82 17.15 -3.11
C GLU A 71 -5.19 17.49 -3.73
N SER A 72 -5.54 18.78 -3.73
CA SER A 72 -6.88 19.26 -4.13
C SER A 72 -7.05 19.39 -5.63
N ASP A 73 -5.96 19.30 -6.39
CA ASP A 73 -5.95 19.70 -7.78
C ASP A 73 -5.82 18.44 -8.64
N TRP A 74 -6.97 17.85 -8.94
CA TRP A 74 -7.06 16.80 -9.93
C TRP A 74 -6.69 17.38 -11.31
N ASP A 75 -5.50 17.05 -11.80
CA ASP A 75 -5.03 17.46 -13.12
C ASP A 75 -5.87 16.77 -14.21
N GLN A 76 -6.93 17.46 -14.63
CA GLN A 76 -7.89 16.95 -15.61
C GLN A 76 -7.24 16.71 -16.98
N MET A 77 -6.25 17.53 -17.33
CA MET A 77 -5.54 17.46 -18.61
C MET A 77 -4.69 16.19 -18.66
N GLN A 78 -3.89 15.96 -17.62
CA GLN A 78 -3.10 14.73 -17.50
C GLN A 78 -4.00 13.49 -17.46
N TRP A 79 -5.16 13.55 -16.79
CA TRP A 79 -6.13 12.46 -16.79
C TRP A 79 -6.72 12.17 -18.18
N LEU A 80 -7.09 13.21 -18.93
CA LEU A 80 -7.63 13.08 -20.29
C LEU A 80 -6.60 12.45 -21.23
N GLU A 81 -5.34 12.89 -21.16
CA GLU A 81 -4.24 12.30 -21.93
C GLU A 81 -4.03 10.82 -21.60
N ASN A 82 -4.02 10.47 -20.31
CA ASN A 82 -3.90 9.07 -19.88
C ASN A 82 -5.02 8.18 -20.41
N ILE A 83 -6.24 8.71 -20.58
CA ILE A 83 -7.35 7.99 -21.23
C ILE A 83 -7.09 7.82 -22.73
N ARG A 84 -6.72 8.91 -23.42
CA ARG A 84 -6.47 8.90 -24.87
C ARG A 84 -5.36 7.95 -25.27
N GLU A 85 -4.30 7.87 -24.47
CA GLU A 85 -3.15 7.02 -24.72
C GLU A 85 -3.28 5.61 -24.10
N CYS A 86 -4.43 5.30 -23.48
CA CYS A 86 -4.67 4.04 -22.76
C CYS A 86 -3.58 3.71 -21.71
N ARG A 87 -2.99 4.72 -21.07
CA ARG A 87 -1.88 4.58 -20.09
C ARG A 87 -2.33 4.20 -18.68
N LYS A 88 -3.62 3.92 -18.46
CA LYS A 88 -4.12 3.63 -17.12
C LYS A 88 -3.74 2.21 -16.70
N SER A 89 -2.89 2.12 -15.68
CA SER A 89 -2.59 0.88 -15.00
C SER A 89 -3.86 0.24 -14.45
N THR A 90 -3.94 -1.08 -14.55
CA THR A 90 -4.99 -1.91 -13.95
C THR A 90 -4.86 -2.03 -12.43
N TYR A 91 -3.78 -1.48 -11.86
CA TYR A 91 -3.53 -1.33 -10.43
C TYR A 91 -3.11 0.10 -10.10
N LEU A 92 -3.83 0.78 -9.21
CA LEU A 92 -3.59 2.17 -8.81
C LEU A 92 -3.45 2.28 -7.30
N LEU A 93 -2.38 2.96 -6.88
CA LEU A 93 -2.14 3.38 -5.51
C LEU A 93 -2.55 4.85 -5.36
N HIS A 94 -2.94 5.25 -4.15
CA HIS A 94 -3.49 6.57 -3.90
C HIS A 94 -2.51 7.45 -3.11
N GLY A 95 -2.45 8.74 -3.42
CA GLY A 95 -1.67 9.75 -2.69
C GLY A 95 -0.16 9.64 -2.89
N TYR A 96 0.47 10.71 -3.35
CA TYR A 96 1.93 10.76 -3.44
C TYR A 96 2.54 10.99 -2.05
N THR A 97 3.54 10.19 -1.65
CA THR A 97 4.15 10.30 -0.31
C THR A 97 5.23 11.38 -0.20
N GLY A 98 5.53 12.11 -1.28
CA GLY A 98 6.56 13.15 -1.27
C GLY A 98 7.98 12.67 -1.59
N HIS A 99 8.17 11.39 -1.87
CA HIS A 99 9.47 10.77 -2.19
C HIS A 99 9.35 9.58 -3.17
N GLY A 100 10.48 9.13 -3.72
CA GLY A 100 10.59 7.96 -4.58
C GLY A 100 10.49 6.64 -3.81
N ILE A 101 10.10 5.56 -4.49
CA ILE A 101 10.03 4.21 -3.89
C ILE A 101 11.41 3.62 -3.63
N PHE A 102 12.40 3.96 -4.47
CA PHE A 102 13.76 3.43 -4.33
C PHE A 102 14.40 3.82 -3.01
N ALA A 103 14.30 5.10 -2.69
CA ALA A 103 14.81 5.68 -1.46
C ALA A 103 14.32 4.95 -0.21
N VAL A 104 13.01 4.73 -0.10
CA VAL A 104 12.38 4.33 1.18
C VAL A 104 12.11 2.83 1.30
N THR A 105 12.64 2.03 0.37
CA THR A 105 12.54 0.57 0.45
C THR A 105 13.88 0.02 0.91
N HIS A 106 13.88 -0.68 2.05
CA HIS A 106 15.09 -1.30 2.57
C HIS A 106 15.75 -2.21 1.53
N SER A 107 17.08 -2.16 1.41
CA SER A 107 17.83 -2.87 0.37
C SER A 107 17.54 -4.37 0.31
N ASN A 108 17.41 -5.01 1.49
CA ASN A 108 17.05 -6.42 1.60
C ASN A 108 15.67 -6.77 1.02
N THR A 109 14.73 -5.84 0.89
CA THR A 109 13.44 -6.13 0.26
C THR A 109 13.60 -6.42 -1.24
N TYR A 110 14.60 -5.81 -1.89
CA TYR A 110 14.84 -6.02 -3.32
C TYR A 110 15.37 -7.41 -3.68
N ILE A 111 15.83 -8.21 -2.71
CA ILE A 111 16.24 -9.60 -2.99
C ILE A 111 15.03 -10.49 -3.33
N TYR A 112 13.82 -10.07 -2.94
CA TYR A 112 12.58 -10.81 -3.14
C TYR A 112 11.76 -10.33 -4.35
N ILE A 113 12.00 -9.11 -4.83
CA ILE A 113 11.21 -8.46 -5.87
C ILE A 113 12.08 -8.20 -7.09
N PRO A 114 11.76 -8.76 -8.27
CA PRO A 114 12.47 -8.45 -9.52
C PRO A 114 12.44 -6.94 -9.80
N THR A 115 13.59 -6.30 -9.70
CA THR A 115 13.69 -4.83 -9.68
C THR A 115 14.65 -4.33 -10.75
N ASN A 116 14.17 -3.42 -11.60
CA ASN A 116 15.04 -2.68 -12.50
C ASN A 116 15.49 -1.37 -11.84
N PHE A 117 16.67 -1.41 -11.22
CA PHE A 117 17.24 -0.26 -10.50
C PHE A 117 17.43 1.00 -11.37
N ASN A 118 17.62 0.85 -12.68
CA ASN A 118 17.72 1.99 -13.57
C ASN A 118 16.37 2.70 -13.76
N GLU A 119 15.26 1.96 -13.68
CA GLU A 119 13.92 2.54 -13.78
C GLU A 119 13.40 3.08 -12.45
N ILE A 120 13.64 2.38 -11.34
CA ILE A 120 13.07 2.76 -10.04
C ILE A 120 13.80 3.92 -9.36
N LYS A 121 14.99 4.30 -9.84
CA LYS A 121 15.72 5.52 -9.43
C LYS A 121 15.26 6.78 -10.15
N LYS A 122 14.44 6.66 -11.21
CA LYS A 122 13.98 7.83 -11.98
C LYS A 122 12.93 8.61 -11.18
N PRO A 123 12.83 9.94 -11.34
CA PRO A 123 11.81 10.76 -10.67
C PRO A 123 10.35 10.30 -10.89
N LYS A 124 10.09 9.56 -11.97
CA LYS A 124 8.78 8.94 -12.25
C LYS A 124 8.40 7.80 -11.29
N ALA A 125 9.38 7.17 -10.64
CA ALA A 125 9.18 6.06 -9.70
C ALA A 125 8.84 6.58 -8.29
N LYS A 126 7.74 7.34 -8.23
CA LYS A 126 7.19 7.88 -6.97
C LYS A 126 6.66 6.76 -6.09
N MET A 127 6.80 6.91 -4.77
CA MET A 127 6.05 6.10 -3.82
C MET A 127 4.65 6.69 -3.63
N TYR A 128 3.68 5.78 -3.60
CA TYR A 128 2.29 6.10 -3.32
C TYR A 128 1.81 5.29 -2.11
N GLU A 129 0.78 5.79 -1.43
CA GLU A 129 0.22 5.10 -0.28
C GLU A 129 -0.53 3.82 -0.71
N ALA A 130 -0.39 2.77 0.09
CA ALA A 130 -1.00 1.46 -0.18
C ALA A 130 -2.26 1.18 0.67
N GLY A 131 -2.71 2.13 1.49
CA GLY A 131 -3.86 1.90 2.37
C GLY A 131 -5.20 1.82 1.64
N ILE A 132 -5.27 2.39 0.43
CA ILE A 132 -6.33 2.11 -0.54
C ILE A 132 -5.62 1.78 -1.85
N ALA A 133 -6.07 0.72 -2.52
CA ALA A 133 -5.63 0.39 -3.86
C ALA A 133 -6.86 0.08 -4.73
N PHE A 134 -6.86 0.59 -5.95
CA PHE A 134 -7.80 0.15 -6.98
C PHE A 134 -7.13 -0.94 -7.82
N ALA A 135 -7.66 -2.15 -7.79
CA ALA A 135 -7.12 -3.29 -8.52
C ALA A 135 -8.21 -3.92 -9.38
N VAL A 136 -8.06 -3.85 -10.70
CA VAL A 136 -8.93 -4.55 -11.65
C VAL A 136 -8.46 -5.99 -11.75
N ARG A 137 -9.38 -6.96 -11.66
CA ARG A 137 -9.01 -8.37 -11.74
C ARG A 137 -8.71 -8.79 -13.19
N THR A 138 -7.52 -8.48 -13.67
CA THR A 138 -6.98 -8.96 -14.95
C THR A 138 -5.81 -9.90 -14.72
N ALA A 139 -5.44 -10.70 -15.73
CA ALA A 139 -4.25 -11.55 -15.65
C ALA A 139 -2.98 -10.71 -15.39
N GLU A 140 -2.88 -9.54 -16.02
CA GLU A 140 -1.78 -8.60 -15.79
C GLU A 140 -1.70 -8.15 -14.32
N THR A 141 -2.81 -7.69 -13.74
CA THR A 141 -2.82 -7.23 -12.34
C THR A 141 -2.51 -8.38 -11.38
N MET A 142 -3.13 -9.55 -11.59
CA MET A 142 -2.99 -10.66 -10.66
C MET A 142 -1.60 -11.30 -10.73
N GLU A 143 -1.08 -11.56 -11.93
CA GLU A 143 0.19 -12.27 -12.09
C GLU A 143 1.42 -11.36 -12.00
N ASN A 144 1.32 -10.10 -12.47
CA ASN A 144 2.49 -9.22 -12.54
C ASN A 144 2.58 -8.24 -11.38
N ILE A 145 1.52 -8.07 -10.57
CA ILE A 145 1.49 -7.12 -9.45
C ILE A 145 1.10 -7.80 -8.14
N VAL A 146 -0.15 -8.25 -8.03
CA VAL A 146 -0.72 -8.77 -6.77
C VAL A 146 0.02 -10.01 -6.29
N LYS A 147 0.40 -10.91 -7.20
CA LYS A 147 1.21 -12.10 -6.88
C LYS A 147 2.49 -11.74 -6.13
N TRP A 148 3.24 -10.75 -6.62
CA TRP A 148 4.49 -10.34 -5.97
C TRP A 148 4.26 -9.71 -4.60
N TYR A 149 3.18 -8.93 -4.43
CA TYR A 149 2.82 -8.37 -3.12
C TYR A 149 2.47 -9.49 -2.12
N VAL A 150 1.68 -10.48 -2.55
CA VAL A 150 1.31 -11.63 -1.71
C VAL A 150 2.53 -12.49 -1.37
N LEU A 151 3.36 -12.83 -2.36
CA LEU A 151 4.57 -13.62 -2.13
C LEU A 151 5.52 -12.93 -1.15
N CYS A 152 5.73 -11.62 -1.31
CA CYS A 152 6.54 -10.84 -0.38
C CYS A 152 5.90 -10.76 1.03
N ALA A 153 4.56 -10.67 1.13
CA ALA A 153 3.89 -10.69 2.44
C ALA A 153 4.09 -12.02 3.16
N LEU A 154 4.03 -13.11 2.41
CA LEU A 154 4.21 -14.47 2.90
C LEU A 154 5.67 -14.82 3.20
N GLU A 155 6.64 -13.96 2.92
CA GLU A 155 8.06 -14.17 3.22
C GLU A 155 8.50 -13.29 4.40
N GLU A 156 9.04 -13.90 5.46
CA GLU A 156 9.29 -13.19 6.73
C GLU A 156 10.30 -12.03 6.54
N GLY A 157 11.30 -12.23 5.69
CA GLY A 157 12.34 -11.22 5.46
C GLY A 157 11.94 -10.06 4.54
N CYS A 158 10.86 -10.19 3.76
CA CYS A 158 10.58 -9.24 2.67
C CYS A 158 9.95 -7.92 3.15
N MET A 159 8.85 -7.99 3.92
CA MET A 159 8.14 -6.84 4.50
C MET A 159 8.19 -6.80 6.04
N GLY A 160 9.10 -7.58 6.65
CA GLY A 160 9.08 -7.90 8.08
C GLY A 160 10.38 -7.88 8.82
N GLY A 161 11.44 -7.35 8.21
CA GLY A 161 12.64 -7.13 8.99
C GLY A 161 12.38 -6.10 10.09
N ASN A 162 13.21 -6.17 11.14
CA ASN A 162 13.22 -5.21 12.24
C ASN A 162 13.87 -3.89 11.75
N TYR A 163 13.18 -3.22 10.83
CA TYR A 163 13.57 -1.96 10.23
C TYR A 163 12.77 -0.84 10.88
N SER A 164 13.41 0.30 11.15
CA SER A 164 12.71 1.48 11.65
C SER A 164 11.62 1.96 10.69
N HIS A 165 10.54 2.47 11.28
CA HIS A 165 9.39 3.03 10.59
C HIS A 165 9.58 4.51 10.17
N SER A 166 10.74 5.10 10.44
CA SER A 166 11.07 6.49 10.07
C SER A 166 12.20 6.55 9.05
N CYS A 167 12.00 7.32 7.98
CA CYS A 167 13.03 7.65 6.99
C CYS A 167 13.52 9.10 7.22
N HIS A 168 14.84 9.29 7.26
CA HIS A 168 15.46 10.62 7.25
C HIS A 168 16.22 10.84 5.94
N PHE A 169 15.89 11.94 5.25
CA PHE A 169 16.56 12.35 4.02
C PHE A 169 17.66 13.36 4.38
N SER A 170 18.86 13.24 3.79
CA SER A 170 19.93 14.22 3.98
C SER A 170 19.52 15.62 3.51
N GLU A 171 20.17 16.66 4.04
CA GLU A 171 19.89 18.06 3.70
C GLU A 171 20.05 18.37 2.18
N SER A 172 20.79 17.54 1.44
CA SER A 172 20.89 17.60 -0.03
C SER A 172 19.58 17.32 -0.76
N GLY A 173 18.54 16.84 -0.08
CA GLY A 173 17.20 16.68 -0.63
C GLY A 173 17.03 15.49 -1.59
N ASP A 174 17.85 14.45 -1.47
CA ASP A 174 17.78 13.26 -2.33
C ASP A 174 16.57 12.36 -2.01
N ARG A 175 15.36 12.91 -2.18
CA ARG A 175 14.07 12.25 -1.94
C ARG A 175 13.76 11.14 -2.92
N PHE A 176 14.52 11.04 -3.99
CA PHE A 176 14.35 10.02 -5.02
C PHE A 176 15.50 9.01 -5.04
N GLY A 177 16.61 9.33 -4.34
CA GLY A 177 17.69 8.42 -3.99
C GLY A 177 18.50 7.96 -5.19
N MET A 178 19.73 8.44 -5.37
CA MET A 178 20.74 7.65 -6.07
C MET A 178 21.35 6.57 -5.16
N SER A 179 21.30 6.79 -3.84
CA SER A 179 21.70 5.87 -2.76
C SER A 179 20.48 5.39 -1.94
N ASN A 180 20.54 4.15 -1.45
CA ASN A 180 19.56 3.56 -0.53
C ASN A 180 20.01 3.73 0.94
N GLU A 181 20.69 4.85 1.23
CA GLU A 181 21.24 5.13 2.56
C GLU A 181 20.20 5.87 3.40
N TYR A 182 19.21 5.12 3.87
CA TYR A 182 18.33 5.57 4.95
C TYR A 182 18.72 4.83 6.21
N TYR A 183 19.09 5.59 7.23
CA TYR A 183 19.22 5.04 8.58
C TYR A 183 17.83 4.96 9.18
N CYS A 184 17.26 3.78 9.03
CA CYS A 184 16.15 3.34 9.83
C CYS A 184 16.61 3.23 11.30
N ASP A 185 16.71 4.35 12.02
CA ASP A 185 17.25 4.41 13.39
C ASP A 185 16.23 3.91 14.44
N ARG A 186 16.72 3.18 15.44
CA ARG A 186 15.95 2.85 16.66
C ARG A 186 16.15 4.02 17.63
N ARG A 187 15.08 4.72 17.98
CA ARG A 187 15.05 5.40 19.29
C ARG A 187 14.66 4.40 20.35
#